data_AF-A0A7Y0VWK9-F1
#
_entry.id   AF-A0A7Y0VWK9-F1
#
_cell.length_a   1.000
_cell.length_b   1.000
_cell.length_c   1.000
_cell.angle_alpha   90.00
_cell.angle_beta   90.00
_cell.angle_gamma   90.00
#
_symmetry.space_group_name_H-M   'P 1'
#
loop_
_entity.id
_entity.type
_entity.pdbx_description
1 polymer ?
#
loop_
_entity_poly.entity_id
_entity_poly.type
_entity_poly.pdbx_seq_one_letter_code
_entity_poly.pdbx_strand_id
1 'polypeptide(L)'
;MSQSLAHYYVRNKLTHKLISKRVLSPISLSQMPPSDLVKALCIEEEVTKLSAVYAQFQHSDDVVTGLPRYMPFYRFIQSKFPGFQWEVRTHQNKKTLVLNKPYINQSRPSLLNLLLCAVNDNTATTPALKVRYPAMRALPDALVVDLEQAFKRLSFAQSAPHFIARFAETLAKGLAGEIVTLVSPVCPDYGYENKNGRLRYTFDYLGEGIGLVAGRVVKTLPDLQAVLQKHGIETRIAIAAGDFEGFDERTLSRLKETREGFAHKLRVSQQKILDRLGRDTETIMIAEAAGGEDIWNALTAQAQQRLAIGDNGCIVDNDLDYAAILNARLALYQAWHQQRSNEELMQVLYAQGAEYAAIGKVFAQQWTNPIVIGADHNRMQPFYWLYSTIPVLYLTRVY
;
A
#
# COMPACT_ATOMS: atom_id res chain seq x y z
N MET A 1 36.78 30.22 7.70
CA MET A 1 35.54 29.92 8.45
C MET A 1 35.44 30.89 9.62
N SER A 2 34.37 31.68 9.74
CA SER A 2 34.16 32.55 10.93
C SER A 2 34.00 31.70 12.19
N GLN A 3 34.33 32.23 13.38
CA GLN A 3 34.09 31.54 14.68
C GLN A 3 32.62 31.11 14.84
N SER A 4 31.69 31.84 14.23
CA SER A 4 30.27 31.48 14.19
C SER A 4 30.02 30.24 13.32
N LEU A 5 30.60 30.14 12.11
CA LEU A 5 30.57 28.93 11.24
C LEU A 5 31.20 27.70 11.91
N ALA A 6 32.28 27.88 12.66
CA ALA A 6 32.85 26.81 13.48
C ALA A 6 31.89 26.34 14.58
N HIS A 7 31.17 27.25 15.26
CA HIS A 7 30.08 26.89 16.17
C HIS A 7 28.95 26.12 15.48
N TYR A 8 28.73 26.35 14.18
CA TYR A 8 27.76 25.61 13.37
C TYR A 8 28.24 24.19 12.98
N TYR A 9 29.52 24.00 12.67
CA TYR A 9 30.04 22.72 12.19
C TYR A 9 30.54 21.77 13.29
N VAL A 10 31.14 22.29 14.37
CA VAL A 10 32.00 21.55 15.32
C VAL A 10 31.24 20.57 16.24
N ARG A 11 29.92 20.38 16.08
CA ARG A 11 29.14 19.48 16.95
C ARG A 11 28.28 18.42 16.26
N ASN A 12 28.29 18.27 14.93
CA ASN A 12 27.35 17.37 14.21
C ASN A 12 25.87 17.60 14.61
N LYS A 13 25.53 18.78 15.16
CA LYS A 13 24.26 19.05 15.85
C LYS A 13 23.34 20.01 15.10
N LEU A 14 23.76 20.61 13.97
CA LEU A 14 22.86 21.42 13.15
C LEU A 14 22.00 20.56 12.23
N THR A 15 20.90 20.12 12.82
CA THR A 15 19.77 19.63 12.05
C THR A 15 19.20 20.77 11.19
N HIS A 16 18.61 20.44 10.04
CA HIS A 16 17.87 21.39 9.20
C HIS A 16 16.82 22.22 9.99
N LYS A 17 16.32 21.68 11.12
CA LYS A 17 15.41 22.37 12.04
C LYS A 17 16.06 23.55 12.76
N LEU A 18 17.31 23.42 13.21
CA LEU A 18 18.03 24.50 13.90
C LEU A 18 18.41 25.61 12.93
N ILE A 19 18.87 25.26 11.71
CA ILE A 19 19.14 26.22 10.64
C ILE A 19 17.86 27.00 10.32
N SER A 20 16.77 26.27 10.06
CA SER A 20 15.47 26.88 9.78
C SER A 20 15.01 27.82 10.90
N LYS A 21 15.19 27.44 12.17
CA LYS A 21 14.85 28.33 13.29
C LYS A 21 15.74 29.59 13.32
N ARG A 22 17.06 29.46 13.14
CA ARG A 22 18.00 30.60 13.21
C ARG A 22 17.82 31.62 12.08
N VAL A 23 17.28 31.20 10.94
CA VAL A 23 16.90 32.13 9.85
C VAL A 23 15.52 32.72 10.07
N LEU A 24 14.51 31.91 10.37
CA LEU A 24 13.11 32.37 10.39
C LEU A 24 12.71 33.09 11.68
N SER A 25 13.35 32.79 12.81
CA SER A 25 13.06 33.48 14.08
C SER A 25 13.35 34.98 14.01
N PRO A 26 14.55 35.44 13.59
CA PRO A 26 14.80 36.88 13.44
C PRO A 26 13.78 37.57 12.54
N ILE A 27 13.44 36.99 11.40
CA ILE A 27 12.48 37.58 10.45
C ILE A 27 11.11 37.79 11.11
N SER A 28 10.61 36.80 11.87
CA SER A 28 9.34 36.94 12.62
C SER A 28 9.36 38.00 13.74
N LEU A 29 10.53 38.53 14.08
CA LEU A 29 10.70 39.62 15.04
C LEU A 29 11.07 40.94 14.33
N SER A 30 10.95 40.99 13.00
CA SER A 30 11.42 42.11 12.16
C SER A 30 12.91 42.41 12.34
N GLN A 31 13.72 41.36 12.52
CA GLN A 31 15.17 41.43 12.66
C GLN A 31 15.88 40.66 11.55
N MET A 32 17.11 41.06 11.23
CA MET A 32 17.94 40.35 10.26
C MET A 32 18.52 39.06 10.85
N PRO A 33 18.50 37.94 10.10
CA PRO A 33 19.20 36.73 10.52
C PRO A 33 20.73 36.90 10.50
N PRO A 34 21.49 36.03 11.19
CA PRO A 34 22.94 36.13 11.26
C PRO A 34 23.59 36.15 9.87
N SER A 35 24.31 37.22 9.53
CA SER A 35 24.82 37.48 8.18
C SER A 35 25.79 36.42 7.67
N ASP A 36 26.57 35.83 8.57
CA ASP A 36 27.48 34.71 8.29
C ASP A 36 26.73 33.44 7.87
N LEU A 37 25.59 33.17 8.51
CA LEU A 37 24.74 32.02 8.18
C LEU A 37 24.01 32.24 6.85
N VAL A 38 23.52 33.46 6.61
CA VAL A 38 22.89 33.83 5.32
C VAL A 38 23.87 33.65 4.18
N LYS A 39 25.08 34.21 4.29
CA LYS A 39 26.15 34.06 3.29
C LYS A 39 26.55 32.61 3.06
N ALA A 40 26.64 31.81 4.13
CA ALA A 40 27.00 30.40 4.01
C ALA A 40 25.92 29.56 3.32
N LEU A 41 24.67 29.98 3.38
CA LEU A 41 23.54 29.33 2.69
C LEU A 41 23.31 29.91 1.29
N CYS A 42 23.96 31.03 0.94
CA CYS A 42 23.74 31.78 -0.30
C CYS A 42 22.27 32.16 -0.50
N ILE A 43 21.64 32.77 0.52
CA ILE A 43 20.20 33.14 0.52
C ILE A 43 19.94 34.62 0.80
N GLU A 44 20.90 35.49 0.52
CA GLU A 44 20.85 36.93 0.80
C GLU A 44 19.60 37.59 0.19
N GLU A 45 19.32 37.30 -1.08
CA GLU A 45 18.15 37.85 -1.79
C GLU A 45 16.84 37.30 -1.21
N GLU A 46 16.81 35.99 -0.92
CA GLU A 46 15.64 35.32 -0.38
C GLU A 46 15.29 35.81 1.02
N VAL A 47 16.27 36.16 1.87
CA VAL A 47 15.98 36.73 3.20
C VAL A 47 15.17 38.02 3.09
N THR A 48 15.45 38.85 2.08
CA THR A 48 14.70 40.08 1.82
C THR A 48 13.26 39.74 1.38
N LYS A 49 13.12 38.80 0.43
CA LYS A 49 11.80 38.31 -0.02
C LYS A 49 10.99 37.71 1.13
N LEU A 50 11.62 36.91 2.00
CA LEU A 50 10.99 36.28 3.15
C LEU A 50 10.51 37.29 4.19
N SER A 51 11.26 38.38 4.38
CA SER A 51 10.83 39.47 5.27
C SER A 51 9.59 40.16 4.73
N ALA A 52 9.55 40.44 3.43
CA ALA A 52 8.38 41.00 2.75
C ALA A 52 7.17 40.07 2.82
N VAL A 53 7.36 38.77 2.57
CA VAL A 53 6.30 37.74 2.68
C VAL A 53 5.75 37.67 4.10
N TYR A 54 6.62 37.70 5.12
CA TYR A 54 6.16 37.62 6.51
C TYR A 54 5.24 38.80 6.85
N ALA A 55 5.64 40.02 6.48
CA ALA A 55 4.84 41.22 6.68
C ALA A 55 3.51 41.17 5.91
N GLN A 56 3.54 40.71 4.66
CA GLN A 56 2.36 40.63 3.80
C GLN A 56 1.28 39.65 4.34
N PHE A 57 1.68 38.50 4.88
CA PHE A 57 0.77 37.46 5.33
C PHE A 57 0.43 37.53 6.83
N GLN A 58 0.91 38.57 7.52
CA GLN A 58 0.61 38.84 8.92
C GLN A 58 -0.77 39.49 9.05
N HIS A 59 -1.62 38.92 9.91
CA HIS A 59 -2.92 39.51 10.23
C HIS A 59 -2.86 40.16 11.63
N SER A 60 -3.66 41.22 11.84
CA SER A 60 -3.72 41.97 13.10
C SER A 60 -4.03 41.08 14.32
N ASP A 61 -4.84 40.04 14.12
CA ASP A 61 -5.39 39.23 15.21
C ASP A 61 -4.50 38.01 15.56
N ASP A 62 -3.41 37.79 14.83
CA ASP A 62 -2.51 36.64 15.03
C ASP A 62 -1.87 36.65 16.42
N VAL A 63 -1.63 37.84 16.97
CA VAL A 63 -1.03 38.05 18.30
C VAL A 63 -2.03 37.72 19.43
N VAL A 64 -3.32 37.92 19.18
CA VAL A 64 -4.40 37.76 20.18
C VAL A 64 -4.93 36.32 20.22
N THR A 65 -4.88 35.61 19.09
CA THR A 65 -5.47 34.28 18.91
C THR A 65 -4.61 33.12 19.44
N GLY A 66 -3.38 33.39 19.92
CA GLY A 66 -2.48 32.36 20.44
C GLY A 66 -2.01 31.36 19.36
N LEU A 67 -2.00 31.80 18.09
CA LEU A 67 -1.57 31.03 16.95
C LEU A 67 -0.03 30.85 16.89
N PRO A 68 0.48 29.87 16.12
CA PRO A 68 1.91 29.66 15.97
C PRO A 68 2.70 30.90 15.48
N ARG A 69 3.89 31.14 16.03
CA ARG A 69 4.80 32.24 15.66
C ARG A 69 5.04 32.41 14.15
N TYR A 70 5.05 31.32 13.39
CA TYR A 70 5.33 31.33 11.95
C TYR A 70 4.07 31.27 11.08
N MET A 71 2.90 31.67 11.61
CA MET A 71 1.64 31.68 10.87
C MET A 71 1.69 32.36 9.50
N PRO A 72 2.28 33.57 9.34
CA PRO A 72 2.37 34.22 8.03
C PRO A 72 3.08 33.34 7.00
N PHE A 73 4.18 32.69 7.39
CA PHE A 73 4.88 31.74 6.55
C PHE A 73 4.04 30.51 6.19
N TYR A 74 3.26 29.98 7.13
CA TYR A 74 2.39 28.82 6.85
C TYR A 74 1.31 29.16 5.81
N ARG A 75 0.69 30.34 5.91
CA ARG A 75 -0.28 30.83 4.93
C ARG A 75 0.36 31.00 3.55
N PHE A 76 1.55 31.60 3.49
CA PHE A 76 2.27 31.75 2.23
C PHE A 76 2.62 30.40 1.59
N ILE A 77 3.18 29.46 2.36
CA ILE A 77 3.50 28.11 1.84
C ILE A 77 2.23 27.42 1.35
N GLN A 78 1.12 27.50 2.09
CA GLN A 78 -0.15 26.91 1.69
C GLN A 78 -0.68 27.50 0.37
N SER A 79 -0.43 28.78 0.10
CA SER A 79 -0.79 29.42 -1.19
C SER A 79 0.03 28.92 -2.38
N LYS A 80 1.23 28.37 -2.15
CA LYS A 80 2.16 27.90 -3.18
C LYS A 80 2.21 26.37 -3.30
N PHE A 81 1.90 25.67 -2.22
CA PHE A 81 1.94 24.21 -2.12
C PHE A 81 0.59 23.68 -1.62
N PRO A 82 -0.31 23.24 -2.51
CA PRO A 82 -1.62 22.70 -2.12
C PRO A 82 -1.55 21.53 -1.13
N GLY A 83 -0.47 20.74 -1.17
CA GLY A 83 -0.23 19.62 -0.25
C GLY A 83 0.29 20.00 1.13
N PHE A 84 0.58 21.29 1.40
CA PHE A 84 1.00 21.74 2.72
C PHE A 84 -0.21 21.98 3.62
N GLN A 85 -0.22 21.33 4.78
CA GLN A 85 -1.25 21.51 5.80
C GLN A 85 -0.59 21.66 7.18
N TRP A 86 -1.26 22.38 8.07
CA TRP A 86 -0.82 22.54 9.45
C TRP A 86 -2.01 22.41 10.40
N GLU A 87 -1.77 21.90 11.60
CA GLU A 87 -2.77 21.77 12.64
C GLU A 87 -2.12 21.92 14.02
N VAL A 88 -2.87 22.47 14.97
CA VAL A 88 -2.46 22.53 16.38
C VAL A 88 -3.19 21.44 17.13
N ARG A 89 -2.46 20.40 17.55
CA ARG A 89 -3.01 19.30 18.37
C ARG A 89 -2.76 19.58 19.84
N THR A 90 -3.77 19.39 20.68
CA THR A 90 -3.62 19.47 22.13
C THR A 90 -3.65 18.07 22.71
N HIS A 91 -2.56 17.65 23.35
CA HIS A 91 -2.50 16.37 24.07
C HIS A 91 -2.02 16.64 25.49
N GLN A 92 -2.80 16.22 26.50
CA GLN A 92 -2.48 16.45 27.92
C GLN A 92 -2.13 17.92 28.23
N ASN A 93 -2.97 18.87 27.81
CA ASN A 93 -2.76 20.32 27.91
C ASN A 93 -1.52 20.90 27.20
N LYS A 94 -0.78 20.10 26.43
CA LYS A 94 0.35 20.56 25.61
C LYS A 94 -0.08 20.75 24.16
N LYS A 95 -0.03 21.99 23.67
CA LYS A 95 -0.23 22.32 22.25
C LYS A 95 1.01 21.94 21.45
N THR A 96 0.82 21.12 20.41
CA THR A 96 1.86 20.68 19.47
C THR A 96 1.45 21.04 18.06
N LEU A 97 2.30 21.76 17.34
CA LEU A 97 2.10 22.04 15.93
C LEU A 97 2.53 20.84 15.08
N VAL A 98 1.63 20.33 14.26
CA VAL A 98 1.91 19.28 13.28
C VAL A 98 1.90 19.93 11.89
N LEU A 99 2.96 19.67 11.12
CA LEU A 99 3.10 20.14 9.74
C LEU A 99 3.12 18.95 8.79
N ASN A 100 2.10 18.86 7.94
CA ASN A 100 2.09 17.99 6.79
C ASN A 100 2.74 18.72 5.61
N LYS A 101 3.85 18.18 5.11
CA LYS A 101 4.71 18.85 4.14
C LYS A 101 4.85 17.98 2.90
N PRO A 102 4.76 18.55 1.68
CA PRO A 102 5.11 17.80 0.48
C PRO A 102 6.59 17.42 0.50
N TYR A 103 6.95 16.42 -0.27
CA TYR A 103 8.37 16.11 -0.52
C TYR A 103 8.88 17.01 -1.66
N ILE A 104 10.14 17.43 -1.54
CA ILE A 104 10.85 18.19 -2.58
C ILE A 104 12.19 17.52 -2.79
N ASN A 105 12.56 17.29 -4.06
CA ASN A 105 13.80 16.60 -4.44
C ASN A 105 14.00 15.32 -3.64
N GLN A 106 12.94 14.49 -3.56
CA GLN A 106 12.94 13.20 -2.85
C GLN A 106 13.18 13.27 -1.33
N SER A 107 13.14 14.45 -0.71
CA SER A 107 13.43 14.65 0.70
C SER A 107 12.28 15.35 1.42
N ARG A 108 12.14 15.14 2.74
CA ARG A 108 11.17 15.89 3.54
C ARG A 108 11.76 17.26 3.87
N PRO A 109 11.23 18.36 3.30
CA PRO A 109 11.89 19.65 3.41
C PRO A 109 11.77 20.23 4.83
N SER A 110 12.77 21.03 5.19
CA SER A 110 12.67 21.96 6.32
C SER A 110 11.64 23.06 6.04
N LEU A 111 11.19 23.78 7.06
CA LEU A 111 10.29 24.93 6.83
C LEU A 111 10.98 26.01 6.00
N LEU A 112 12.28 26.26 6.26
CA LEU A 112 13.08 27.19 5.47
C LEU A 112 13.20 26.73 4.01
N ASN A 113 13.44 25.43 3.75
CA ASN A 113 13.55 24.93 2.38
C ASN A 113 12.25 25.16 1.60
N LEU A 114 11.08 24.89 2.21
CA LEU A 114 9.79 25.16 1.58
C LEU A 114 9.59 26.64 1.24
N LEU A 115 10.01 27.52 2.15
CA LEU A 115 9.91 28.95 1.96
C LEU A 115 10.83 29.46 0.85
N LEU A 116 12.08 28.98 0.80
CA LEU A 116 13.03 29.32 -0.27
C LEU A 116 12.50 28.86 -1.64
N CYS A 117 11.97 27.64 -1.71
CA CYS A 117 11.29 27.14 -2.90
C CYS A 117 10.08 28.02 -3.28
N ALA A 118 9.24 28.41 -2.31
CA ALA A 118 8.05 29.23 -2.53
C ALA A 118 8.38 30.65 -3.04
N VAL A 119 9.40 31.32 -2.48
CA VAL A 119 9.76 32.70 -2.90
C VAL A 119 10.50 32.75 -4.24
N ASN A 120 11.00 31.62 -4.71
CA ASN A 120 11.64 31.46 -6.00
C ASN A 120 10.75 30.73 -7.01
N ASP A 121 9.45 30.58 -6.72
CA ASP A 121 8.44 29.90 -7.55
C ASP A 121 8.84 28.49 -8.02
N ASN A 122 9.69 27.80 -7.26
CA ASN A 122 10.07 26.41 -7.48
C ASN A 122 9.16 25.50 -6.64
N THR A 123 7.94 25.26 -7.12
CA THR A 123 6.90 24.55 -6.37
C THR A 123 6.74 23.08 -6.78
N ALA A 124 7.67 22.53 -7.55
CA ALA A 124 7.64 21.12 -7.95
C ALA A 124 7.76 20.20 -6.72
N THR A 125 6.83 19.24 -6.60
CA THR A 125 6.80 18.30 -5.48
C THR A 125 7.06 16.88 -5.95
N THR A 126 7.66 16.07 -5.10
CA THR A 126 7.83 14.63 -5.34
C THR A 126 6.67 13.85 -4.71
N PRO A 127 6.03 12.92 -5.42
CA PRO A 127 5.05 11.99 -4.84
C PRO A 127 5.65 11.20 -3.67
N ALA A 128 4.89 11.01 -2.58
CA ALA A 128 5.36 10.36 -1.37
C ALA A 128 5.76 8.88 -1.59
N LEU A 129 5.11 8.20 -2.53
CA LEU A 129 5.34 6.82 -2.92
C LEU A 129 6.67 6.68 -3.65
N LYS A 130 7.10 7.67 -4.45
CA LYS A 130 8.45 7.70 -5.05
C LYS A 130 9.57 7.90 -4.03
N VAL A 131 9.27 8.60 -2.94
CA VAL A 131 10.23 8.76 -1.83
C VAL A 131 10.32 7.47 -1.02
N ARG A 132 9.17 6.85 -0.73
CA ARG A 132 9.11 5.60 0.01
C ARG A 132 9.71 4.43 -0.78
N TYR A 133 9.45 4.37 -2.08
CA TYR A 133 9.86 3.28 -2.96
C TYR A 133 10.61 3.83 -4.16
N PRO A 134 11.96 3.76 -4.16
CA PRO A 134 12.78 4.25 -5.26
C PRO A 134 12.43 3.66 -6.63
N ALA A 135 11.92 2.42 -6.68
CA ALA A 135 11.50 1.78 -7.92
C ALA A 135 10.37 2.52 -8.65
N MET A 136 9.54 3.30 -7.95
CA MET A 136 8.47 4.09 -8.56
C MET A 136 9.00 5.33 -9.30
N ARG A 137 10.28 5.68 -9.17
CA ARG A 137 10.85 6.93 -9.72
C ARG A 137 10.77 7.01 -11.25
N ALA A 138 10.83 5.86 -11.92
CA ALA A 138 10.74 5.76 -13.37
C ALA A 138 9.34 6.06 -13.93
N LEU A 139 8.29 5.98 -13.11
CA LEU A 139 6.91 6.23 -13.54
C LEU A 139 6.58 7.73 -13.59
N PRO A 140 5.63 8.18 -14.41
CA PRO A 140 5.18 9.59 -14.43
C PRO A 140 4.65 10.05 -13.07
N ASP A 141 4.96 11.30 -12.66
CA ASP A 141 4.50 11.82 -11.36
C ASP A 141 2.97 11.85 -11.23
N ALA A 142 2.26 12.21 -12.30
CA ALA A 142 0.79 12.25 -12.31
C ALA A 142 0.17 10.88 -12.02
N LEU A 143 0.72 9.81 -12.63
CA LEU A 143 0.31 8.43 -12.36
C LEU A 143 0.55 8.07 -10.90
N VAL A 144 1.74 8.39 -10.36
CA VAL A 144 2.06 8.03 -8.97
C VAL A 144 1.20 8.79 -7.96
N VAL A 145 0.85 10.05 -8.23
CA VAL A 145 -0.08 10.82 -7.37
C VAL A 145 -1.48 10.18 -7.36
N ASP A 146 -2.01 9.79 -8.52
CA ASP A 146 -3.32 9.14 -8.58
C ASP A 146 -3.30 7.77 -7.90
N LEU A 147 -2.20 7.00 -8.04
CA LEU A 147 -2.00 5.75 -7.32
C LEU A 147 -1.91 5.95 -5.80
N GLU A 148 -1.25 7.01 -5.32
CA GLU A 148 -1.22 7.34 -3.87
C GLU A 148 -2.63 7.60 -3.33
N GLN A 149 -3.44 8.34 -4.08
CA GLN A 149 -4.83 8.62 -3.72
C GLN A 149 -5.66 7.34 -3.74
N ALA A 150 -5.52 6.52 -4.78
CA ALA A 150 -6.21 5.24 -4.90
C ALA A 150 -5.81 4.27 -3.78
N PHE A 151 -4.52 4.14 -3.48
CA PHE A 151 -4.02 3.26 -2.41
C PHE A 151 -4.58 3.66 -1.06
N LYS A 152 -4.67 4.97 -0.78
CA LYS A 152 -5.30 5.46 0.44
C LYS A 152 -6.80 5.20 0.47
N ARG A 153 -7.52 5.54 -0.61
CA ARG A 153 -8.98 5.41 -0.72
C ARG A 153 -9.43 3.95 -0.62
N LEU A 154 -8.76 3.07 -1.36
CA LEU A 154 -9.04 1.63 -1.43
C LEU A 154 -8.43 0.84 -0.26
N SER A 155 -7.73 1.53 0.65
CA SER A 155 -7.11 0.95 1.85
C SER A 155 -6.10 -0.15 1.53
N PHE A 156 -5.19 0.07 0.58
CA PHE A 156 -4.07 -0.84 0.33
C PHE A 156 -3.14 -0.92 1.55
N ALA A 157 -2.75 -2.15 1.89
CA ALA A 157 -1.72 -2.40 2.88
C ALA A 157 -0.36 -1.93 2.33
N GLN A 158 0.52 -1.50 3.24
CA GLN A 158 1.88 -1.18 2.87
C GLN A 158 2.65 -2.47 2.54
N SER A 159 3.18 -2.57 1.31
CA SER A 159 4.00 -3.71 0.88
C SER A 159 5.50 -3.45 1.07
N ALA A 160 6.28 -4.52 1.12
CA ALA A 160 7.74 -4.43 1.12
C ALA A 160 8.27 -3.85 -0.20
N PRO A 161 9.47 -3.23 -0.20
CA PRO A 161 9.99 -2.53 -1.38
C PRO A 161 10.11 -3.37 -2.65
N HIS A 162 10.46 -4.66 -2.54
CA HIS A 162 10.62 -5.54 -3.70
C HIS A 162 9.28 -5.85 -4.39
N PHE A 163 8.15 -5.97 -3.66
CA PHE A 163 6.83 -6.11 -4.29
C PHE A 163 6.46 -4.86 -5.08
N ILE A 164 6.72 -3.67 -4.51
CA ILE A 164 6.49 -2.40 -5.21
C ILE A 164 7.40 -2.27 -6.43
N ALA A 165 8.62 -2.82 -6.41
CA ALA A 165 9.49 -2.83 -7.56
C ALA A 165 8.89 -3.63 -8.73
N ARG A 166 8.38 -4.84 -8.48
CA ARG A 166 7.68 -5.63 -9.50
C ARG A 166 6.43 -4.93 -10.03
N PHE A 167 5.69 -4.26 -9.14
CA PHE A 167 4.51 -3.47 -9.52
C PHE A 167 4.93 -2.31 -10.44
N ALA A 168 5.97 -1.56 -10.08
CA ALA A 168 6.49 -0.46 -10.89
C ALA A 168 6.96 -0.91 -12.28
N GLU A 169 7.67 -2.04 -12.35
CA GLU A 169 8.12 -2.63 -13.61
C GLU A 169 6.94 -3.03 -14.50
N THR A 170 5.90 -3.62 -13.92
CA THR A 170 4.70 -4.03 -14.66
C THR A 170 3.91 -2.82 -15.17
N LEU A 171 3.85 -1.73 -14.39
CA LEU A 171 3.27 -0.47 -14.87
C LEU A 171 4.12 0.18 -15.97
N ALA A 172 5.45 0.08 -15.91
CA ALA A 172 6.32 0.59 -16.96
C ALA A 172 6.10 -0.15 -18.30
N LYS A 173 5.90 -1.47 -18.26
CA LYS A 173 5.46 -2.25 -19.43
C LYS A 173 4.08 -1.80 -19.93
N GLY A 174 3.15 -1.55 -19.01
CA GLY A 174 1.83 -1.00 -19.32
C GLY A 174 1.90 0.33 -20.08
N LEU A 175 2.77 1.24 -19.64
CA LEU A 175 3.01 2.52 -20.31
C LEU A 175 3.71 2.36 -21.68
N ALA A 176 4.40 1.25 -21.90
CA ALA A 176 4.99 0.89 -23.18
C ALA A 176 3.99 0.21 -24.14
N GLY A 177 2.71 0.08 -23.74
CA GLY A 177 1.64 -0.48 -24.56
C GLY A 177 1.35 -1.96 -24.34
N GLU A 178 2.00 -2.61 -23.36
CA GLU A 178 1.64 -3.98 -23.00
C GLU A 178 0.36 -4.00 -22.14
N ILE A 179 -0.50 -4.99 -22.37
CA ILE A 179 -1.73 -5.16 -21.58
C ILE A 179 -1.36 -5.64 -20.17
N VAL A 180 -1.96 -5.01 -19.16
CA VAL A 180 -1.83 -5.40 -17.74
C VAL A 180 -3.10 -6.12 -17.28
N THR A 181 -2.97 -7.29 -16.68
CA THR A 181 -4.12 -8.02 -16.11
C THR A 181 -4.20 -7.75 -14.61
N LEU A 182 -5.24 -7.08 -14.14
CA LEU A 182 -5.56 -6.98 -12.72
C LEU A 182 -6.31 -8.26 -12.31
N VAL A 183 -5.61 -9.18 -11.65
CA VAL A 183 -6.17 -10.45 -11.21
C VAL A 183 -6.43 -10.44 -9.72
N SER A 184 -7.56 -10.97 -9.29
CA SER A 184 -7.81 -11.22 -7.87
C SER A 184 -8.27 -12.66 -7.63
N PRO A 185 -7.56 -13.42 -6.78
CA PRO A 185 -8.06 -14.68 -6.29
C PRO A 185 -9.17 -14.42 -5.27
N VAL A 186 -10.27 -15.15 -5.41
CA VAL A 186 -11.45 -15.01 -4.55
C VAL A 186 -11.79 -16.34 -3.91
N CYS A 187 -12.06 -16.30 -2.61
CA CYS A 187 -12.58 -17.45 -1.88
C CYS A 187 -14.08 -17.64 -2.18
N PRO A 188 -14.61 -18.86 -2.00
CA PRO A 188 -16.04 -19.12 -2.01
C PRO A 188 -16.83 -18.23 -1.02
N ASP A 189 -18.15 -18.13 -1.22
CA ASP A 189 -19.07 -17.36 -0.37
C ASP A 189 -19.35 -18.06 0.96
N TYR A 190 -18.33 -18.15 1.81
CA TYR A 190 -18.44 -18.77 3.12
C TYR A 190 -19.30 -17.94 4.07
N GLY A 191 -20.11 -18.63 4.87
CA GLY A 191 -20.88 -18.02 5.96
C GLY A 191 -20.01 -17.21 6.92
N TYR A 192 -20.48 -16.02 7.28
CA TYR A 192 -19.84 -15.10 8.21
C TYR A 192 -20.85 -14.40 9.10
N GLU A 193 -20.39 -13.92 10.25
CA GLU A 193 -21.14 -13.10 11.20
C GLU A 193 -20.52 -11.70 11.33
N ASN A 194 -21.32 -10.72 11.76
CA ASN A 194 -20.83 -9.40 12.17
C ASN A 194 -20.97 -9.26 13.69
N LYS A 195 -19.85 -9.26 14.40
CA LYS A 195 -19.80 -9.11 15.86
C LYS A 195 -19.13 -7.79 16.21
N ASN A 196 -19.90 -6.85 16.73
CA ASN A 196 -19.45 -5.50 17.10
C ASN A 196 -18.73 -4.74 15.96
N GLY A 197 -19.25 -4.85 14.74
CA GLY A 197 -18.66 -4.21 13.55
C GLY A 197 -17.45 -4.94 12.98
N ARG A 198 -17.09 -6.12 13.51
CA ARG A 198 -16.04 -6.99 12.98
C ARG A 198 -16.66 -8.20 12.32
N LEU A 199 -16.28 -8.43 11.07
CA LEU A 199 -16.73 -9.59 10.32
C LEU A 199 -15.89 -10.79 10.72
N ARG A 200 -16.50 -11.96 10.87
CA ARG A 200 -15.79 -13.21 11.18
C ARG A 200 -16.44 -14.34 10.42
N TYR A 201 -15.64 -15.15 9.73
CA TYR A 201 -16.16 -16.35 9.13
C TYR A 201 -16.60 -17.38 10.17
N THR A 202 -17.77 -17.96 9.95
CA THR A 202 -18.29 -19.08 10.75
C THR A 202 -18.05 -20.41 10.04
N PHE A 203 -18.07 -20.40 8.70
CA PHE A 203 -17.95 -21.60 7.85
C PHE A 203 -19.02 -22.66 8.18
N ASP A 204 -20.23 -22.20 8.53
CA ASP A 204 -21.37 -23.08 8.81
C ASP A 204 -22.13 -23.48 7.53
N TYR A 205 -21.98 -22.70 6.46
CA TYR A 205 -22.59 -22.96 5.17
C TYR A 205 -21.76 -22.33 4.04
N LEU A 206 -21.97 -22.83 2.83
CA LEU A 206 -21.52 -22.23 1.59
C LEU A 206 -22.69 -21.58 0.87
N GLY A 207 -22.61 -20.26 0.67
CA GLY A 207 -23.56 -19.47 -0.07
C GLY A 207 -23.29 -19.46 -1.58
N GLU A 208 -24.11 -18.68 -2.28
CA GLU A 208 -24.05 -18.48 -3.73
C GLU A 208 -23.87 -16.99 -4.08
N GLY A 209 -23.69 -16.13 -3.09
CA GLY A 209 -23.49 -14.70 -3.25
C GLY A 209 -22.09 -14.35 -3.73
N ILE A 210 -21.76 -13.06 -3.70
CA ILE A 210 -20.44 -12.56 -4.09
C ILE A 210 -19.35 -12.94 -3.07
N GLY A 211 -19.68 -13.27 -1.82
CA GLY A 211 -18.65 -13.52 -0.81
C GLY A 211 -18.08 -12.25 -0.19
N LEU A 212 -17.56 -12.40 1.03
CA LEU A 212 -17.00 -11.28 1.80
C LEU A 212 -15.74 -10.69 1.13
N VAL A 213 -14.80 -11.55 0.72
CA VAL A 213 -13.55 -11.13 0.07
C VAL A 213 -13.83 -10.59 -1.32
N ALA A 214 -14.57 -11.31 -2.16
CA ALA A 214 -14.90 -10.86 -3.51
C ALA A 214 -15.74 -9.56 -3.50
N GLY A 215 -16.57 -9.34 -2.48
CA GLY A 215 -17.32 -8.08 -2.29
C GLY A 215 -16.43 -6.84 -2.15
N ARG A 216 -15.17 -7.02 -1.73
CA ARG A 216 -14.15 -5.96 -1.72
C ARG A 216 -13.50 -5.80 -3.08
N VAL A 217 -13.17 -6.92 -3.71
CA VAL A 217 -12.55 -6.98 -5.04
C VAL A 217 -13.41 -6.27 -6.08
N VAL A 218 -14.73 -6.51 -6.09
CA VAL A 218 -15.67 -5.87 -7.03
C VAL A 218 -15.75 -4.34 -6.90
N LYS A 219 -15.30 -3.77 -5.78
CA LYS A 219 -15.20 -2.32 -5.58
C LYS A 219 -13.82 -1.77 -5.94
N THR A 220 -12.79 -2.56 -5.69
CA THR A 220 -11.39 -2.15 -5.85
C THR A 220 -10.91 -2.22 -7.30
N LEU A 221 -11.18 -3.32 -8.01
CA LEU A 221 -10.60 -3.54 -9.34
C LEU A 221 -11.05 -2.49 -10.36
N PRO A 222 -12.34 -2.11 -10.45
CA PRO A 222 -12.76 -1.07 -11.40
C PRO A 222 -12.13 0.29 -11.13
N ASP A 223 -11.95 0.66 -9.85
CA ASP A 223 -11.36 1.95 -9.48
C ASP A 223 -9.86 1.98 -9.80
N LEU A 224 -9.14 0.89 -9.53
CA LEU A 224 -7.74 0.77 -9.93
C LEU A 224 -7.58 0.75 -11.45
N GLN A 225 -8.42 0.00 -12.16
CA GLN A 225 -8.47 -0.01 -13.63
C GLN A 225 -8.68 1.40 -14.18
N ALA A 226 -9.65 2.16 -13.67
CA ALA A 226 -9.93 3.52 -14.12
C ALA A 226 -8.72 4.45 -13.91
N VAL A 227 -8.00 4.30 -12.79
CA VAL A 227 -6.75 5.04 -12.56
C VAL A 227 -5.70 4.69 -13.60
N LEU A 228 -5.47 3.41 -13.90
CA LEU A 228 -4.47 2.99 -14.88
C LEU A 228 -4.85 3.44 -16.31
N GLN A 229 -6.12 3.28 -16.70
CA GLN A 229 -6.64 3.69 -18.00
C GLN A 229 -6.55 5.21 -18.23
N LYS A 230 -6.77 6.02 -17.18
CA LYS A 230 -6.57 7.48 -17.24
C LYS A 230 -5.16 7.86 -17.71
N HIS A 231 -4.16 7.02 -17.44
CA HIS A 231 -2.76 7.23 -17.83
C HIS A 231 -2.35 6.41 -19.06
N GLY A 232 -3.32 5.92 -19.85
CA GLY A 232 -3.06 5.22 -21.11
C GLY A 232 -2.59 3.77 -20.96
N ILE A 233 -2.70 3.18 -19.77
CA ILE A 233 -2.37 1.77 -19.55
C ILE A 233 -3.60 0.92 -19.87
N GLU A 234 -3.52 0.09 -20.90
CA GLU A 234 -4.56 -0.88 -21.22
C GLU A 234 -4.60 -1.96 -20.12
N THR A 235 -5.80 -2.22 -19.61
CA THR A 235 -5.99 -3.17 -18.51
C THR A 235 -7.18 -4.09 -18.75
N ARG A 236 -7.04 -5.32 -18.26
CA ARG A 236 -8.12 -6.30 -18.16
C ARG A 236 -8.31 -6.69 -16.69
N ILE A 237 -9.51 -7.15 -16.36
CA ILE A 237 -9.83 -7.65 -15.01
C ILE A 237 -10.02 -9.15 -15.11
N ALA A 238 -9.41 -9.89 -14.19
CA ALA A 238 -9.59 -11.34 -14.05
C ALA A 238 -9.94 -11.71 -12.60
N ILE A 239 -10.87 -12.64 -12.45
CA ILE A 239 -11.28 -13.21 -11.17
C ILE A 239 -11.00 -14.70 -11.18
N ALA A 240 -10.22 -15.16 -10.20
CA ALA A 240 -9.80 -16.55 -10.10
C ALA A 240 -10.40 -17.18 -8.85
N ALA A 241 -11.32 -18.14 -9.02
CA ALA A 241 -12.02 -18.76 -7.89
C ALA A 241 -11.30 -20.02 -7.39
N GLY A 242 -11.22 -20.17 -6.06
CA GLY A 242 -10.62 -21.33 -5.40
C GLY A 242 -11.51 -22.58 -5.41
N ASP A 243 -11.68 -23.19 -6.59
CA ASP A 243 -12.39 -24.45 -6.79
C ASP A 243 -11.74 -25.64 -6.07
N PHE A 244 -10.41 -25.59 -5.90
CA PHE A 244 -9.65 -26.62 -5.19
C PHE A 244 -10.06 -26.83 -3.73
N GLU A 245 -10.65 -25.81 -3.08
CA GLU A 245 -11.14 -25.94 -1.70
C GLU A 245 -12.27 -26.99 -1.60
N GLY A 246 -12.96 -27.27 -2.71
CA GLY A 246 -13.98 -28.32 -2.82
C GLY A 246 -13.44 -29.74 -3.01
N PHE A 247 -12.12 -29.94 -3.05
CA PHE A 247 -11.51 -31.28 -3.15
C PHE A 247 -11.30 -31.91 -1.76
N ASP A 248 -11.31 -31.11 -0.69
CA ASP A 248 -11.11 -31.60 0.68
C ASP A 248 -12.42 -32.09 1.31
N GLU A 249 -12.51 -33.40 1.54
CA GLU A 249 -13.66 -34.03 2.20
C GLU A 249 -14.00 -33.44 3.57
N ARG A 250 -12.99 -32.94 4.32
CA ARG A 250 -13.24 -32.30 5.63
C ARG A 250 -13.96 -30.97 5.45
N THR A 251 -13.57 -30.20 4.45
CA THR A 251 -14.22 -28.95 4.07
C THR A 251 -15.66 -29.19 3.62
N LEU A 252 -15.88 -30.15 2.71
CA LEU A 252 -17.22 -30.53 2.25
C LEU A 252 -18.12 -31.00 3.40
N SER A 253 -17.61 -31.88 4.27
CA SER A 253 -18.32 -32.39 5.45
C SER A 253 -18.73 -31.28 6.41
N ARG A 254 -17.82 -30.32 6.65
CA ARG A 254 -18.11 -29.17 7.53
C ARG A 254 -19.21 -28.28 6.95
N LEU A 255 -19.14 -27.99 5.65
CA LEU A 255 -20.10 -27.15 4.95
C LEU A 255 -21.42 -27.87 4.65
N LYS A 256 -21.47 -29.19 4.89
CA LYS A 256 -22.59 -30.09 4.54
C LYS A 256 -22.91 -30.01 3.05
N GLU A 257 -21.88 -30.03 2.23
CA GLU A 257 -21.96 -29.84 0.78
C GLU A 257 -21.42 -31.07 0.05
N THR A 258 -21.87 -31.31 -1.18
CA THR A 258 -21.20 -32.25 -2.10
C THR A 258 -20.19 -31.52 -2.96
N ARG A 259 -19.29 -32.28 -3.59
CA ARG A 259 -18.31 -31.72 -4.52
C ARG A 259 -18.97 -31.01 -5.71
N GLU A 260 -20.02 -31.60 -6.28
CA GLU A 260 -20.79 -31.02 -7.37
C GLU A 260 -21.55 -29.77 -6.93
N GLY A 261 -22.13 -29.80 -5.72
CA GLY A 261 -22.80 -28.65 -5.11
C GLY A 261 -21.85 -27.48 -4.89
N PHE A 262 -20.66 -27.76 -4.36
CA PHE A 262 -19.60 -26.77 -4.16
C PHE A 262 -19.21 -26.09 -5.49
N ALA A 263 -18.90 -26.89 -6.51
CA ALA A 263 -18.53 -26.39 -7.83
C ALA A 263 -19.66 -25.58 -8.49
N HIS A 264 -20.92 -26.02 -8.33
CA HIS A 264 -22.08 -25.29 -8.82
C HIS A 264 -22.21 -23.91 -8.15
N LYS A 265 -22.17 -23.86 -6.82
CA LYS A 265 -22.28 -22.61 -6.05
C LYS A 265 -21.15 -21.64 -6.39
N LEU A 266 -19.94 -22.15 -6.62
CA LEU A 266 -18.81 -21.33 -7.03
C LEU A 266 -19.02 -20.70 -8.41
N ARG A 267 -19.55 -21.45 -9.39
CA ARG A 267 -19.92 -20.90 -10.71
C ARG A 267 -21.02 -19.83 -10.61
N VAL A 268 -22.03 -20.06 -9.77
CA VAL A 268 -23.08 -19.05 -9.51
C VAL A 268 -22.49 -17.79 -8.89
N SER A 269 -21.57 -17.93 -7.93
CA SER A 269 -20.86 -16.81 -7.30
C SER A 269 -20.04 -16.02 -8.32
N GLN A 270 -19.26 -16.70 -9.17
CA GLN A 270 -18.49 -16.08 -10.26
C GLN A 270 -19.39 -15.31 -11.22
N GLN A 271 -20.54 -15.86 -11.63
CA GLN A 271 -21.47 -15.15 -12.50
C GLN A 271 -21.95 -13.84 -11.86
N LYS A 272 -22.27 -13.84 -10.56
CA LYS A 272 -22.66 -12.61 -9.85
C LYS A 272 -21.53 -11.58 -9.77
N ILE A 273 -20.29 -12.06 -9.66
CA ILE A 273 -19.10 -11.19 -9.70
C ILE A 273 -18.94 -10.58 -11.10
N LEU A 274 -19.07 -11.38 -12.17
CA LEU A 274 -19.06 -10.92 -13.56
C LEU A 274 -20.14 -9.86 -13.82
N ASP A 275 -21.37 -10.13 -13.40
CA ASP A 275 -22.49 -9.20 -13.56
C ASP A 275 -22.20 -7.84 -12.88
N ARG A 276 -21.39 -7.84 -11.82
CA ARG A 276 -21.00 -6.63 -11.10
C ARG A 276 -19.82 -5.89 -11.71
N LEU A 277 -18.85 -6.62 -12.28
CA LEU A 277 -17.62 -6.06 -12.84
C LEU A 277 -17.74 -5.72 -14.34
N GLY A 278 -18.69 -6.33 -15.04
CA GLY A 278 -18.92 -6.14 -16.47
C GLY A 278 -18.45 -7.31 -17.32
N ARG A 279 -18.99 -7.39 -18.55
CA ARG A 279 -18.82 -8.52 -19.48
C ARG A 279 -17.39 -8.76 -19.95
N ASP A 280 -16.53 -7.75 -19.89
CA ASP A 280 -15.12 -7.85 -20.30
C ASP A 280 -14.23 -8.45 -19.20
N THR A 281 -14.80 -8.82 -18.06
CA THR A 281 -14.10 -9.49 -16.97
C THR A 281 -13.90 -10.96 -17.31
N GLU A 282 -12.67 -11.44 -17.16
CA GLU A 282 -12.34 -12.87 -17.26
C GLU A 282 -12.63 -13.56 -15.91
N THR A 283 -13.19 -14.76 -15.94
CA THR A 283 -13.25 -15.64 -14.76
C THR A 283 -12.63 -16.99 -15.05
N ILE A 284 -11.83 -17.48 -14.11
CA ILE A 284 -11.26 -18.83 -14.15
C ILE A 284 -11.52 -19.57 -12.84
N MET A 285 -11.58 -20.90 -12.91
CA MET A 285 -11.39 -21.77 -11.75
C MET A 285 -9.90 -22.10 -11.66
N ILE A 286 -9.29 -21.94 -10.48
CA ILE A 286 -7.84 -22.00 -10.31
C ILE A 286 -7.27 -23.39 -10.63
N ALA A 287 -7.86 -24.46 -10.10
CA ALA A 287 -7.39 -25.81 -10.36
C ALA A 287 -7.74 -26.26 -11.77
N GLU A 288 -8.89 -25.89 -12.33
CA GLU A 288 -9.16 -26.11 -13.77
C GLU A 288 -8.07 -25.44 -14.64
N ALA A 289 -7.70 -24.19 -14.35
CA ALA A 289 -6.63 -23.46 -15.05
C ALA A 289 -5.23 -24.06 -14.83
N ALA A 290 -5.01 -24.74 -13.70
CA ALA A 290 -3.79 -25.51 -13.46
C ALA A 290 -3.72 -26.82 -14.30
N GLY A 291 -4.84 -27.23 -14.92
CA GLY A 291 -4.95 -28.49 -15.67
C GLY A 291 -5.78 -29.57 -14.96
N GLY A 292 -6.54 -29.21 -13.93
CA GLY A 292 -7.40 -30.10 -13.15
C GLY A 292 -6.83 -30.50 -11.80
N GLU A 293 -7.61 -31.27 -11.04
CA GLU A 293 -7.30 -31.66 -9.66
C GLU A 293 -5.96 -32.38 -9.51
N ASP A 294 -5.67 -33.35 -10.37
CA ASP A 294 -4.43 -34.14 -10.27
C ASP A 294 -3.18 -33.25 -10.40
N ILE A 295 -3.21 -32.32 -11.37
CA ILE A 295 -2.10 -31.39 -11.59
C ILE A 295 -2.03 -30.36 -10.46
N TRP A 296 -3.17 -29.88 -9.99
CA TRP A 296 -3.25 -28.99 -8.83
C TRP A 296 -2.62 -29.64 -7.58
N ASN A 297 -3.03 -30.86 -7.24
CA ASN A 297 -2.54 -31.60 -6.09
C ASN A 297 -1.04 -31.91 -6.21
N ALA A 298 -0.56 -32.26 -7.40
CA ALA A 298 0.87 -32.46 -7.64
C ALA A 298 1.66 -31.15 -7.45
N LEU A 299 1.11 -30.03 -7.93
CA LEU A 299 1.75 -28.72 -7.81
C LEU A 299 1.82 -28.24 -6.36
N THR A 300 0.74 -28.36 -5.60
CA THR A 300 0.73 -27.98 -4.18
C THR A 300 1.61 -28.91 -3.34
N ALA A 301 1.61 -30.22 -3.59
CA ALA A 301 2.52 -31.16 -2.92
C ALA A 301 3.99 -30.81 -3.18
N GLN A 302 4.35 -30.47 -4.43
CA GLN A 302 5.70 -30.02 -4.77
C GLN A 302 6.07 -28.73 -4.03
N ALA A 303 5.17 -27.74 -4.02
CA ALA A 303 5.41 -26.48 -3.33
C ALA A 303 5.60 -26.69 -1.82
N GLN A 304 4.77 -27.53 -1.20
CA GLN A 304 4.87 -27.86 0.22
C GLN A 304 6.20 -28.55 0.55
N GLN A 305 6.63 -29.50 -0.27
CA GLN A 305 7.91 -30.17 -0.09
C GLN A 305 9.08 -29.19 -0.14
N ARG A 306 9.09 -28.26 -1.11
CA ARG A 306 10.13 -27.23 -1.25
C ARG A 306 10.19 -26.32 -0.01
N LEU A 307 9.04 -25.79 0.41
CA LEU A 307 8.94 -24.94 1.60
C LEU A 307 9.40 -25.68 2.87
N ALA A 308 9.07 -26.96 3.02
CA ALA A 308 9.45 -27.77 4.17
C ALA A 308 10.97 -27.99 4.29
N ILE A 309 11.70 -28.04 3.18
CA ILE A 309 13.16 -28.17 3.16
C ILE A 309 13.90 -26.82 3.10
N GLY A 310 13.17 -25.70 3.19
CA GLY A 310 13.73 -24.35 3.12
C GLY A 310 14.10 -23.88 1.71
N ASP A 311 13.65 -24.58 0.67
CA ASP A 311 13.74 -24.08 -0.71
C ASP A 311 12.63 -23.05 -0.94
N ASN A 312 12.97 -21.78 -0.68
CA ASN A 312 12.07 -20.64 -0.78
C ASN A 312 11.91 -20.12 -2.23
N GLY A 313 12.61 -20.70 -3.21
CA GLY A 313 12.53 -20.25 -4.61
C GLY A 313 12.85 -18.76 -4.80
N CYS A 314 11.90 -17.98 -5.32
CA CYS A 314 12.07 -16.53 -5.49
C CYS A 314 11.52 -15.71 -4.30
N ILE A 315 11.08 -16.35 -3.22
CA ILE A 315 10.63 -15.65 -2.02
C ILE A 315 11.85 -15.04 -1.33
N VAL A 316 11.74 -13.79 -0.90
CA VAL A 316 12.80 -13.12 -0.14
C VAL A 316 12.82 -13.69 1.28
N ASP A 317 13.97 -14.20 1.74
CA ASP A 317 14.08 -14.94 3.00
C ASP A 317 13.49 -14.22 4.22
N ASN A 318 13.65 -12.90 4.30
CA ASN A 318 13.16 -12.09 5.41
C ASN A 318 11.63 -11.89 5.43
N ASP A 319 10.91 -12.29 4.38
CA ASP A 319 9.45 -12.19 4.34
C ASP A 319 8.76 -13.42 4.95
N LEU A 320 9.47 -14.55 5.08
CA LEU A 320 8.94 -15.81 5.61
C LEU A 320 9.19 -15.98 7.11
N ASP A 321 8.50 -15.17 7.91
CA ASP A 321 8.37 -15.41 9.34
C ASP A 321 7.12 -16.27 9.62
N TYR A 322 7.28 -17.60 9.56
CA TYR A 322 6.18 -18.55 9.78
C TYR A 322 5.49 -18.36 11.14
N ALA A 323 6.22 -17.98 12.19
CA ALA A 323 5.64 -17.76 13.50
C ALA A 323 4.74 -16.51 13.50
N ALA A 324 5.20 -15.40 12.93
CA ALA A 324 4.40 -14.19 12.80
C ALA A 324 3.20 -14.38 11.84
N ILE A 325 3.38 -15.14 10.76
CA ILE A 325 2.31 -15.47 9.82
C ILE A 325 1.26 -16.34 10.53
N LEU A 326 1.67 -17.42 11.22
CA LEU A 326 0.76 -18.28 11.97
C LEU A 326 -0.03 -17.46 13.00
N ASN A 327 0.64 -16.64 13.80
CA ASN A 327 -0.01 -15.82 14.82
C ASN A 327 -1.07 -14.88 14.22
N ALA A 328 -0.80 -14.29 13.05
CA ALA A 328 -1.78 -13.46 12.34
C ALA A 328 -2.99 -14.26 11.80
N ARG A 329 -2.78 -15.55 11.48
CA ARG A 329 -3.78 -16.48 10.94
C ARG A 329 -4.54 -17.27 12.01
N LEU A 330 -4.06 -17.30 13.27
CA LEU A 330 -4.61 -18.16 14.34
C LEU A 330 -6.13 -18.06 14.50
N ALA A 331 -6.69 -16.85 14.53
CA ALA A 331 -8.14 -16.67 14.71
C ALA A 331 -8.97 -17.30 13.59
N LEU A 332 -8.46 -17.28 12.35
CA LEU A 332 -9.09 -17.93 11.20
C LEU A 332 -8.94 -19.45 11.29
N TYR A 333 -7.73 -19.93 11.57
CA TYR A 333 -7.45 -21.36 11.69
C TYR A 333 -8.20 -22.02 12.83
N GLN A 334 -8.35 -21.36 13.98
CA GLN A 334 -9.15 -21.87 15.09
C GLN A 334 -10.64 -21.89 14.75
N ALA A 335 -11.11 -20.95 13.92
CA ALA A 335 -12.49 -20.99 13.43
C ALA A 335 -12.69 -22.16 12.45
N TRP A 336 -11.75 -22.39 11.52
CA TRP A 336 -11.84 -23.42 10.47
C TRP A 336 -11.45 -24.85 10.92
N HIS A 337 -10.48 -24.98 11.82
CA HIS A 337 -9.93 -26.24 12.31
C HIS A 337 -10.01 -26.27 13.83
N GLN A 338 -11.23 -26.46 14.33
CA GLN A 338 -11.47 -26.54 15.77
C GLN A 338 -10.65 -27.68 16.39
N GLN A 339 -10.18 -27.47 17.62
CA GLN A 339 -9.46 -28.46 18.44
C GLN A 339 -8.09 -28.92 17.93
N ARG A 340 -7.48 -28.21 16.96
CA ARG A 340 -6.10 -28.49 16.52
C ARG A 340 -5.04 -27.83 17.41
N SER A 341 -3.91 -28.51 17.60
CA SER A 341 -2.73 -27.96 18.27
C SER A 341 -2.03 -26.92 17.39
N ASN A 342 -1.13 -26.11 17.98
CA ASN A 342 -0.35 -25.14 17.22
C ASN A 342 0.54 -25.80 16.15
N GLU A 343 1.07 -26.98 16.43
CA GLU A 343 1.86 -27.77 15.48
C GLU A 343 1.00 -28.21 14.28
N GLU A 344 -0.22 -28.66 14.54
CA GLU A 344 -1.16 -29.03 13.48
C GLU A 344 -1.63 -27.81 12.67
N LEU A 345 -1.81 -26.65 13.32
CA LEU A 345 -2.11 -25.39 12.64
C LEU A 345 -0.92 -24.86 11.83
N MET A 346 0.30 -25.17 12.23
CA MET A 346 1.49 -24.89 11.42
C MET A 346 1.49 -25.74 10.15
N GLN A 347 1.08 -27.02 10.21
CA GLN A 347 0.92 -27.84 9.02
C GLN A 347 -0.16 -27.29 8.07
N VAL A 348 -1.24 -26.73 8.61
CA VAL A 348 -2.24 -25.99 7.80
C VAL A 348 -1.59 -24.78 7.12
N LEU A 349 -0.75 -24.02 7.84
CA LEU A 349 -0.03 -22.90 7.23
C LEU A 349 0.89 -23.34 6.09
N TYR A 350 1.62 -24.45 6.24
CA TYR A 350 2.47 -24.96 5.17
C TYR A 350 1.68 -25.38 3.94
N ALA A 351 0.60 -26.15 4.13
CA ALA A 351 -0.29 -26.56 3.05
C ALA A 351 -0.86 -25.33 2.32
N GLN A 352 -1.31 -24.33 3.06
CA GLN A 352 -1.84 -23.12 2.46
C GLN A 352 -0.77 -22.25 1.80
N GLY A 353 0.42 -22.15 2.38
CA GLY A 353 1.56 -21.50 1.72
C GLY A 353 1.86 -22.14 0.37
N ALA A 354 1.74 -23.47 0.29
CA ALA A 354 1.89 -24.22 -0.95
C ALA A 354 0.76 -23.95 -1.97
N GLU A 355 -0.48 -23.80 -1.52
CA GLU A 355 -1.60 -23.36 -2.38
C GLU A 355 -1.31 -21.98 -2.98
N TYR A 356 -0.89 -20.99 -2.19
CA TYR A 356 -0.61 -19.64 -2.71
C TYR A 356 0.59 -19.63 -3.66
N ALA A 357 1.59 -20.49 -3.42
CA ALA A 357 2.68 -20.72 -4.36
C ALA A 357 2.19 -21.30 -5.69
N ALA A 358 1.28 -22.28 -5.64
CA ALA A 358 0.64 -22.84 -6.83
C ALA A 358 -0.17 -21.78 -7.59
N ILE A 359 -0.97 -20.97 -6.89
CA ILE A 359 -1.71 -19.83 -7.48
C ILE A 359 -0.74 -18.89 -8.20
N GLY A 360 0.36 -18.49 -7.55
CA GLY A 360 1.35 -17.60 -8.16
C GLY A 360 1.95 -18.18 -9.45
N LYS A 361 2.22 -19.48 -9.49
CA LYS A 361 2.68 -20.16 -10.70
C LYS A 361 1.62 -20.17 -11.80
N VAL A 362 0.38 -20.54 -11.47
CA VAL A 362 -0.73 -20.56 -12.43
C VAL A 362 -0.93 -19.17 -13.03
N PHE A 363 -0.93 -18.12 -12.20
CA PHE A 363 -1.17 -16.75 -12.66
C PHE A 363 -0.06 -16.24 -13.58
N ALA A 364 1.20 -16.57 -13.26
CA ALA A 364 2.35 -16.21 -14.10
C ALA A 364 2.35 -16.91 -15.47
N GLN A 365 1.71 -18.08 -15.56
CA GLN A 365 1.57 -18.83 -16.81
C GLN A 365 0.33 -18.39 -17.60
N GLN A 366 -0.75 -18.05 -16.91
CA GLN A 366 -2.03 -17.68 -17.51
C GLN A 366 -1.99 -16.29 -18.15
N TRP A 367 -1.25 -15.34 -17.58
CA TRP A 367 -1.21 -13.95 -18.07
C TRP A 367 0.22 -13.43 -18.19
N THR A 368 0.45 -12.55 -19.17
CA THR A 368 1.78 -11.99 -19.49
C THR A 368 2.25 -10.92 -18.50
N ASN A 369 1.33 -10.10 -17.98
CA ASN A 369 1.62 -9.03 -17.02
C ASN A 369 0.56 -8.96 -15.90
N PRO A 370 0.40 -10.02 -15.10
CA PRO A 370 -0.59 -10.06 -14.03
C PRO A 370 -0.15 -9.18 -12.87
N ILE A 371 -1.08 -8.42 -12.31
CA ILE A 371 -0.98 -7.78 -10.99
C ILE A 371 -2.03 -8.41 -10.09
N VAL A 372 -1.54 -9.15 -9.09
CA VAL A 372 -2.39 -9.79 -8.10
C VAL A 372 -2.86 -8.75 -7.09
N ILE A 373 -4.18 -8.60 -6.94
CA ILE A 373 -4.82 -7.79 -5.91
C ILE A 373 -5.45 -8.72 -4.88
N GLY A 374 -4.71 -8.99 -3.81
CA GLY A 374 -5.18 -9.81 -2.69
C GLY A 374 -6.14 -9.02 -1.78
N ALA A 375 -7.22 -9.66 -1.35
CA ALA A 375 -8.24 -9.05 -0.49
C ALA A 375 -8.54 -9.86 0.79
N ASP A 376 -7.80 -10.95 0.97
CA ASP A 376 -7.83 -11.87 2.11
C ASP A 376 -6.83 -11.44 3.20
N HIS A 377 -5.67 -12.09 3.32
CA HIS A 377 -4.64 -11.78 4.31
C HIS A 377 -3.27 -11.49 3.68
N ASN A 378 -2.80 -10.25 3.83
CA ASN A 378 -1.51 -9.76 3.32
C ASN A 378 -0.26 -10.50 3.81
N ARG A 379 -0.36 -11.35 4.84
CA ARG A 379 0.74 -12.20 5.32
C ARG A 379 1.00 -13.39 4.39
N MET A 380 0.06 -13.68 3.50
CA MET A 380 0.22 -14.72 2.47
C MET A 380 0.89 -14.19 1.20
N GLN A 381 1.09 -12.88 1.09
CA GLN A 381 1.71 -12.21 -0.06
C GLN A 381 3.04 -12.87 -0.52
N PRO A 382 3.97 -13.27 0.38
CA PRO A 382 5.24 -13.83 -0.06
C PRO A 382 5.12 -15.16 -0.80
N PHE A 383 4.14 -15.99 -0.46
CA PHE A 383 4.05 -17.35 -1.02
C PHE A 383 3.80 -17.37 -2.53
N TYR A 384 3.17 -16.35 -3.11
CA TYR A 384 3.03 -16.21 -4.57
C TYR A 384 4.38 -16.28 -5.31
N TRP A 385 5.50 -15.96 -4.63
CA TRP A 385 6.82 -15.88 -5.23
C TRP A 385 7.65 -17.16 -5.20
N LEU A 386 7.10 -18.30 -4.79
CA LEU A 386 7.88 -19.55 -4.79
C LEU A 386 8.43 -19.90 -6.18
N TYR A 387 7.69 -19.59 -7.24
CA TYR A 387 8.06 -19.94 -8.62
C TYR A 387 8.38 -18.74 -9.52
N SER A 388 7.81 -17.56 -9.25
CA SER A 388 8.00 -16.37 -10.09
C SER A 388 7.68 -15.08 -9.34
N THR A 389 8.26 -13.95 -9.73
CA THR A 389 8.11 -12.67 -9.03
C THR A 389 7.02 -11.77 -9.63
N ILE A 390 5.80 -12.29 -9.77
CA ILE A 390 4.65 -11.48 -10.23
C ILE A 390 4.30 -10.36 -9.23
N PRO A 391 3.91 -9.15 -9.65
CA PRO A 391 3.52 -8.12 -8.70
C PRO A 391 2.26 -8.53 -7.93
N VAL A 392 2.38 -8.48 -6.60
CA VAL A 392 1.28 -8.75 -5.67
C VAL A 392 1.10 -7.54 -4.77
N LEU A 393 -0.12 -7.02 -4.69
CA LEU A 393 -0.53 -5.97 -3.76
C LEU A 393 -1.71 -6.46 -2.95
N TYR A 394 -1.87 -5.92 -1.75
CA TYR A 394 -2.91 -6.38 -0.83
C TYR A 394 -3.74 -5.22 -0.29
N LEU A 395 -5.04 -5.46 -0.14
CA LEU A 395 -5.91 -4.61 0.64
C LEU A 395 -5.72 -4.87 2.14
N THR A 396 -5.90 -3.83 2.96
CA THR A 396 -5.85 -3.92 4.42
C THR A 396 -6.99 -4.81 4.91
N ARG A 397 -6.73 -5.70 5.87
CA ARG A 397 -7.74 -6.61 6.41
C ARG A 397 -8.87 -5.85 7.14
N VAL A 398 -10.11 -6.30 6.95
CA VAL A 398 -11.33 -5.69 7.57
C VAL A 398 -12.15 -6.68 8.42
N TYR A 399 -11.69 -7.92 8.59
CA TYR A 399 -12.38 -8.98 9.33
C TYR A 399 -11.49 -9.62 10.40
#